data_AF-A0A1D3TMJ4-F1
#
_entry.id   AF-A0A1D3TMJ4-F1
#
_cell.length_a   1.000
_cell.length_b   1.000
_cell.length_c   1.000
_cell.angle_alpha   90.00
_cell.angle_beta   90.00
_cell.angle_gamma   90.00
#
_symmetry.space_group_name_H-M   'P 1'
#
loop_
_entity.id
_entity.type
_entity.pdbx_description
1 polymer ?
#
loop_
_entity_poly.entity_id
_entity_poly.type
_entity_poly.pdbx_seq_one_letter_code
_entity_poly.pdbx_strand_id
1 'polypeptide(L)'
;MFSFIPHFSLCSVISLCILTQSTANCLRDYSHNCAEGWSKSSNTEECISPISYRGPCPRFLQMEKETKKKKFQELQCNISWPCSVDCERNYFSQCPEKWVPEDDKNCRPLAIYEGSCLLPHDFSNMTNDQKEIWGNKCAVSWPCKDKCKKNYSKTCPKGWIKENDATCSAPKFYSGPCLSRASLLSLDKDMKVAFEKLCKVDFPCLLECEMDENDPCPKDWIVKSDASGIPLSCLPPDYYSGPCGEHTKFIGLTFESKESTAYDCDIQWPCIHNTLNVINYEEFCPENWIKSESYCVAPQDYMGPCSRKKIFELFSREIKIAYEDECNVKWPLLKRNIPEGSPKISALRRGNHIFGPVEPITGEIISGTFKQKKKKGSNQMKSG
;
A
#
# COMPACT_ATOMS: atom_id res chain seq x y z
N MET A 1 49.22 11.49 63.96
CA MET A 1 49.23 12.85 63.38
C MET A 1 48.49 12.79 62.06
N PHE A 2 47.72 13.84 61.81
CA PHE A 2 46.65 14.00 60.83
C PHE A 2 47.04 13.79 59.37
N SER A 3 46.06 13.24 58.63
CA SER A 3 45.58 13.61 57.29
C SER A 3 46.58 13.90 56.16
N PHE A 4 46.39 13.25 55.01
CA PHE A 4 45.92 13.94 53.79
C PHE A 4 45.36 12.93 52.77
N ILE A 5 44.16 13.24 52.30
CA ILE A 5 43.36 12.59 51.27
C ILE A 5 43.82 13.13 49.90
N PRO A 6 43.72 12.33 48.82
CA PRO A 6 43.32 12.88 47.54
C PRO A 6 42.00 12.26 47.08
N HIS A 7 41.00 13.12 46.91
CA HIS A 7 39.74 12.82 46.24
C HIS A 7 40.03 12.45 44.78
N PHE A 8 39.73 11.21 44.39
CA PHE A 8 39.41 10.90 43.01
C PHE A 8 37.91 10.62 42.91
N SER A 9 37.26 11.54 42.20
CA SER A 9 35.83 11.62 41.96
C SER A 9 35.26 10.31 41.41
N LEU A 10 34.26 9.77 42.11
CA LEU A 10 33.32 8.77 41.62
C LEU A 10 32.46 9.39 40.51
N CYS A 11 33.00 9.51 39.29
CA CYS A 11 32.16 9.64 38.10
C CYS A 11 31.72 8.25 37.67
N SER A 12 30.57 7.85 38.20
CA SER A 12 29.75 6.78 37.68
C SER A 12 29.36 7.11 36.24
N VAL A 13 30.14 6.62 35.28
CA VAL A 13 29.70 6.45 33.90
C VAL A 13 29.39 4.98 33.71
N ILE A 14 28.18 4.61 34.14
CA ILE A 14 27.42 3.51 33.55
C ILE A 14 27.12 3.97 32.12
N SER A 15 28.13 3.89 31.26
CA SER A 15 27.94 4.05 29.82
C SER A 15 27.42 2.73 29.32
N LEU A 16 26.18 2.78 28.83
CA LEU A 16 25.45 1.69 28.23
C LEU A 16 26.34 0.92 27.24
N CYS A 17 26.91 -0.20 27.71
CA CYS A 17 27.20 -1.33 26.83
C CYS A 17 25.85 -1.95 26.46
N ILE A 18 25.13 -1.32 25.52
CA ILE A 18 24.20 -2.06 24.68
C ILE A 18 25.10 -2.98 23.86
N LEU A 19 25.28 -4.19 24.37
CA LEU A 19 25.77 -5.32 23.62
C LEU A 19 24.80 -5.51 22.44
N THR A 20 25.11 -4.91 21.30
CA THR A 20 24.61 -5.38 20.00
C THR A 20 25.34 -6.67 19.64
N GLN A 21 25.18 -7.70 20.48
CA GLN A 21 25.32 -9.08 20.03
C GLN A 21 24.02 -9.48 19.33
N SER A 22 23.77 -8.83 18.21
CA SER A 22 22.92 -9.40 17.17
C SER A 22 23.74 -10.50 16.49
N THR A 23 23.79 -11.68 17.10
CA THR A 23 23.96 -12.90 16.31
C THR A 23 22.66 -13.05 15.52
N ALA A 24 22.57 -12.34 14.39
CA ALA A 24 21.35 -12.32 13.60
C ALA A 24 21.05 -13.75 13.13
N ASN A 25 20.03 -14.38 13.74
CA ASN A 25 19.44 -15.64 13.34
C ASN A 25 18.62 -15.42 12.06
N CYS A 26 19.28 -15.03 10.98
CA CYS A 26 18.65 -14.75 9.71
C CYS A 26 19.33 -15.54 8.60
N LEU A 27 18.58 -15.90 7.56
CA LEU A 27 19.16 -16.39 6.32
C LEU A 27 20.11 -15.33 5.77
N ARG A 28 21.33 -15.69 5.37
CA ARG A 28 22.36 -14.74 4.88
C ARG A 28 22.23 -14.51 3.37
N ASP A 29 22.32 -13.26 2.93
CA ASP A 29 22.38 -12.86 1.52
C ASP A 29 23.83 -12.76 1.04
N TYR A 30 24.33 -13.88 0.52
CA TYR A 30 25.64 -13.96 -0.10
C TYR A 30 25.71 -13.32 -1.50
N SER A 31 24.65 -12.68 -2.01
CA SER A 31 24.70 -11.94 -3.27
C SER A 31 25.34 -10.55 -3.15
N HIS A 32 25.44 -10.01 -1.93
CA HIS A 32 26.13 -8.75 -1.68
C HIS A 32 27.62 -8.83 -2.01
N ASN A 33 28.21 -7.69 -2.40
CA ASN A 33 29.65 -7.61 -2.69
C ASN A 33 30.51 -7.59 -1.43
N CYS A 34 30.01 -6.96 -0.36
CA CYS A 34 30.71 -6.84 0.93
C CYS A 34 29.85 -7.41 2.07
N ALA A 35 30.53 -7.85 3.12
CA ALA A 35 29.91 -8.25 4.37
C ALA A 35 29.19 -7.07 5.05
N GLU A 36 28.29 -7.38 5.97
CA GLU A 36 27.49 -6.41 6.71
C GLU A 36 28.38 -5.43 7.48
N GLY A 37 28.15 -4.13 7.29
CA GLY A 37 28.96 -3.06 7.89
C GLY A 37 30.31 -2.79 7.22
N TRP A 38 30.66 -3.53 6.16
CA TRP A 38 31.87 -3.27 5.35
C TRP A 38 31.51 -2.46 4.10
N SER A 39 32.33 -1.47 3.75
CA SER A 39 32.10 -0.58 2.61
C SER A 39 32.96 -0.94 1.40
N LYS A 40 32.42 -0.80 0.18
CA LYS A 40 33.20 -1.05 -1.04
C LYS A 40 34.18 0.10 -1.29
N SER A 41 35.43 -0.22 -1.58
CA SER A 41 36.44 0.74 -2.03
C SER A 41 36.05 1.35 -3.38
N SER A 42 36.25 2.65 -3.56
CA SER A 42 35.97 3.35 -4.82
C SER A 42 37.02 3.06 -5.92
N ASN A 43 38.24 2.66 -5.52
CA ASN A 43 39.37 2.49 -6.44
C ASN A 43 39.75 1.01 -6.66
N THR A 44 39.28 0.10 -5.81
CA THR A 44 39.59 -1.35 -5.86
C THR A 44 38.31 -2.19 -5.69
N GLU A 45 38.29 -3.45 -6.16
CA GLU A 45 37.17 -4.38 -5.88
C GLU A 45 37.13 -4.87 -4.41
N GLU A 46 37.88 -4.25 -3.50
CA GLU A 46 38.03 -4.66 -2.11
C GLU A 46 36.97 -4.04 -1.21
N CYS A 47 36.69 -4.73 -0.11
CA CYS A 47 35.80 -4.26 0.95
C CYS A 47 36.63 -3.76 2.14
N ILE A 48 36.20 -2.64 2.71
CA ILE A 48 36.86 -1.92 3.79
C ILE A 48 36.09 -2.19 5.08
N SER A 49 36.79 -2.72 6.10
CA SER A 49 36.20 -3.01 7.40
C SER A 49 35.81 -1.72 8.15
N PRO A 50 34.83 -1.77 9.05
CA PRO A 50 34.59 -0.67 9.98
C PRO A 50 35.75 -0.56 10.98
N ILE A 51 35.92 0.61 11.60
CA ILE A 51 36.97 0.86 12.62
C ILE A 51 36.77 -0.03 13.86
N SER A 52 35.53 -0.45 14.11
CA SER A 52 35.15 -1.36 15.19
C SER A 52 35.52 -2.83 14.94
N TYR A 53 35.91 -3.21 13.73
CA TYR A 53 36.26 -4.59 13.43
C TYR A 53 37.51 -5.01 14.20
N ARG A 54 37.43 -6.18 14.84
CA ARG A 54 38.50 -6.81 15.65
C ARG A 54 38.74 -8.26 15.24
N GLY A 55 38.24 -8.67 14.07
CA GLY A 55 38.42 -10.02 13.57
C GLY A 55 39.80 -10.23 12.96
N PRO A 56 40.11 -11.47 12.56
CA PRO A 56 41.45 -11.89 12.15
C PRO A 56 41.84 -11.44 10.73
N CYS A 57 40.92 -10.89 9.94
CA CYS A 57 41.18 -10.48 8.56
C CYS A 57 41.64 -9.01 8.46
N PRO A 58 42.34 -8.62 7.37
CA PRO A 58 42.80 -7.24 7.19
C PRO A 58 41.64 -6.25 6.97
N ARG A 59 41.93 -4.95 7.20
CA ARG A 59 40.98 -3.85 6.96
C ARG A 59 40.54 -3.76 5.51
N PHE A 60 41.44 -4.02 4.56
CA PHE A 60 41.14 -4.11 3.14
C PHE A 60 41.12 -5.59 2.78
N LEU A 61 39.94 -6.11 2.46
CA LEU A 61 39.74 -7.53 2.21
C LEU A 61 39.08 -7.73 0.85
N GLN A 62 39.69 -8.56 0.02
CA GLN A 62 39.06 -9.05 -1.20
C GLN A 62 38.03 -10.13 -0.83
N MET A 63 36.76 -9.84 -1.13
CA MET A 63 35.67 -10.78 -0.85
C MET A 63 35.61 -11.86 -1.93
N GLU A 64 35.32 -13.08 -1.51
CA GLU A 64 35.09 -14.20 -2.41
C GLU A 64 33.83 -14.00 -3.26
N LYS A 65 33.76 -14.59 -4.45
CA LYS A 65 32.61 -14.43 -5.36
C LYS A 65 31.60 -15.59 -5.24
N GLU A 66 32.08 -16.79 -4.92
CA GLU A 66 31.25 -18.00 -4.80
C GLU A 66 30.63 -18.14 -3.42
N THR A 67 29.35 -18.49 -3.32
CA THR A 67 28.61 -18.64 -2.05
C THR A 67 29.29 -19.57 -1.06
N LYS A 68 29.86 -20.70 -1.52
CA LYS A 68 30.57 -21.66 -0.65
C LYS A 68 31.81 -21.04 -0.02
N LYS A 69 32.58 -20.29 -0.80
CA LYS A 69 33.79 -19.60 -0.35
C LYS A 69 33.44 -18.41 0.54
N LYS A 70 32.36 -17.68 0.24
CA LYS A 70 31.83 -16.62 1.12
C LYS A 70 31.39 -17.15 2.48
N LYS A 71 30.74 -18.32 2.56
CA LYS A 71 30.40 -19.01 3.82
C LYS A 71 31.65 -19.37 4.62
N PHE A 72 32.68 -19.88 3.95
CA PHE A 72 33.96 -20.18 4.59
C PHE A 72 34.65 -18.91 5.10
N GLN A 73 34.69 -17.86 4.29
CA GLN A 73 35.28 -16.55 4.63
C GLN A 73 34.53 -15.87 5.78
N GLU A 74 33.20 -16.03 5.86
CA GLU A 74 32.37 -15.55 6.98
C GLU A 74 32.87 -16.09 8.32
N LEU A 75 33.08 -17.42 8.39
CA LEU A 75 33.59 -18.10 9.57
C LEU A 75 35.05 -17.73 9.87
N GLN A 76 35.91 -17.71 8.86
CA GLN A 76 37.34 -17.41 9.04
C GLN A 76 37.58 -15.97 9.50
N CYS A 77 36.86 -15.02 8.93
CA CYS A 77 37.02 -13.60 9.25
C CYS A 77 36.13 -13.12 10.40
N ASN A 78 35.27 -13.98 10.97
CA ASN A 78 34.25 -13.56 11.95
C ASN A 78 33.49 -12.31 11.49
N ILE A 79 33.07 -12.34 10.23
CA ILE A 79 32.21 -11.31 9.61
C ILE A 79 30.83 -11.92 9.44
N SER A 80 29.83 -11.11 9.10
CA SER A 80 28.49 -11.61 8.82
C SER A 80 28.02 -11.03 7.50
N TRP A 81 27.36 -11.83 6.67
CA TRP A 81 26.71 -11.31 5.47
C TRP A 81 25.38 -10.66 5.84
N PRO A 82 24.93 -9.63 5.07
CA PRO A 82 23.62 -9.04 5.28
C PRO A 82 22.54 -10.12 5.28
N CYS A 83 21.48 -9.96 6.07
CA CYS A 83 20.36 -10.88 6.03
C CYS A 83 19.71 -10.88 4.63
N SER A 84 19.43 -12.07 4.09
CA SER A 84 18.49 -12.31 3.00
C SER A 84 17.09 -12.12 3.56
N VAL A 85 16.74 -10.84 3.80
CA VAL A 85 15.54 -10.18 3.29
C VAL A 85 15.24 -8.89 4.06
N ASP A 86 14.85 -7.90 3.26
CA ASP A 86 14.31 -6.58 3.58
C ASP A 86 12.82 -6.55 3.16
N CYS A 87 12.02 -7.53 3.64
CA CYS A 87 10.58 -7.69 3.32
C CYS A 87 9.84 -8.49 4.41
N GLU A 88 8.54 -8.21 4.60
CA GLU A 88 7.66 -9.01 5.44
C GLU A 88 7.35 -10.36 4.79
N ARG A 89 7.37 -11.45 5.56
CA ARG A 89 7.20 -12.82 5.05
C ARG A 89 5.72 -13.18 4.91
N ASN A 90 5.39 -13.84 3.80
CA ASN A 90 4.08 -14.42 3.53
C ASN A 90 3.96 -15.83 4.12
N TYR A 91 3.62 -15.90 5.39
CA TYR A 91 3.33 -17.15 6.09
C TYR A 91 1.98 -17.80 5.70
N PHE A 92 1.15 -17.14 4.87
CA PHE A 92 -0.04 -17.75 4.27
C PHE A 92 0.29 -18.67 3.08
N SER A 93 1.51 -18.57 2.54
CA SER A 93 1.96 -19.54 1.55
C SER A 93 1.87 -20.95 2.15
N GLN A 94 1.59 -21.96 1.32
CA GLN A 94 1.57 -23.35 1.78
C GLN A 94 3.00 -23.85 2.06
N CYS A 95 3.93 -23.56 1.15
CA CYS A 95 5.31 -24.02 1.22
C CYS A 95 6.30 -22.84 1.26
N PRO A 96 7.44 -23.02 1.95
CA PRO A 96 8.53 -22.06 1.91
C PRO A 96 9.22 -22.05 0.52
N GLU A 97 10.08 -21.07 0.27
CA GLU A 97 10.83 -20.97 -0.98
C GLU A 97 11.70 -22.21 -1.23
N LYS A 98 11.82 -22.61 -2.50
CA LYS A 98 12.53 -23.83 -2.91
C LYS A 98 11.91 -25.13 -2.39
N TRP A 99 10.69 -25.07 -1.87
CA TRP A 99 9.84 -26.22 -1.55
C TRP A 99 8.58 -26.17 -2.42
N VAL A 100 8.01 -27.32 -2.72
CA VAL A 100 6.80 -27.45 -3.54
C VAL A 100 5.78 -28.36 -2.85
N PRO A 101 4.48 -28.15 -3.09
CA PRO A 101 3.45 -29.06 -2.60
C PRO A 101 3.70 -30.47 -3.16
N GLU A 102 3.73 -31.45 -2.27
CA GLU A 102 3.69 -32.87 -2.62
C GLU A 102 2.25 -33.36 -2.70
N ASP A 103 1.39 -32.86 -1.80
CA ASP A 103 -0.05 -33.07 -1.75
C ASP A 103 -0.76 -31.84 -1.16
N ASP A 104 -2.04 -31.97 -0.77
CA ASP A 104 -2.86 -30.87 -0.22
C ASP A 104 -2.32 -30.29 1.09
N LYS A 105 -1.40 -30.96 1.78
CA LYS A 105 -0.89 -30.57 3.11
C LYS A 105 0.63 -30.51 3.18
N ASN A 106 1.30 -31.48 2.57
CA ASN A 106 2.74 -31.66 2.67
C ASN A 106 3.50 -30.86 1.61
N CYS A 107 4.61 -30.28 2.04
CA CYS A 107 5.59 -29.63 1.17
C CYS A 107 6.88 -30.45 1.16
N ARG A 108 7.47 -30.64 -0.02
CA ARG A 108 8.78 -31.31 -0.19
C ARG A 108 9.83 -30.34 -0.75
N PRO A 109 11.12 -30.52 -0.40
CA PRO A 109 12.18 -29.69 -0.96
C PRO A 109 12.42 -29.98 -2.45
N LEU A 110 12.78 -28.96 -3.21
CA LEU A 110 13.27 -29.10 -4.59
C LEU A 110 14.73 -29.57 -4.59
N ALA A 111 15.18 -30.17 -5.69
CA ALA A 111 16.57 -30.62 -5.85
C ALA A 111 17.63 -29.49 -5.72
N ILE A 112 17.22 -28.23 -5.90
CA ILE A 112 18.07 -27.04 -5.77
C ILE A 112 18.19 -26.51 -4.33
N TYR A 113 17.49 -27.12 -3.38
CA TYR A 113 17.53 -26.71 -1.98
C TYR A 113 18.83 -27.21 -1.33
N GLU A 114 19.58 -26.29 -0.71
CA GLU A 114 20.88 -26.56 -0.08
C GLU A 114 20.83 -26.66 1.45
N GLY A 115 19.63 -26.70 2.05
CA GLY A 115 19.49 -26.75 3.50
C GLY A 115 19.44 -28.19 4.04
N SER A 116 19.30 -28.29 5.36
CA SER A 116 19.41 -29.56 6.10
C SER A 116 18.12 -30.39 6.15
N CYS A 117 16.97 -29.81 5.81
CA CYS A 117 15.67 -30.44 5.97
C CYS A 117 15.22 -31.10 4.65
N LEU A 118 15.34 -32.43 4.55
CA LEU A 118 15.11 -33.15 3.28
C LEU A 118 13.76 -33.88 3.19
N LEU A 119 13.02 -33.96 4.29
CA LEU A 119 11.77 -34.71 4.37
C LEU A 119 10.55 -33.82 4.10
N PRO A 120 9.48 -34.36 3.49
CA PRO A 120 8.20 -33.67 3.39
C PRO A 120 7.66 -33.25 4.76
N HIS A 121 7.02 -32.10 4.82
CA HIS A 121 6.51 -31.53 6.07
C HIS A 121 5.21 -30.76 5.85
N ASP A 122 4.26 -30.90 6.79
CA ASP A 122 2.99 -30.15 6.82
C ASP A 122 3.16 -28.86 7.64
N PHE A 123 2.88 -27.71 7.02
CA PHE A 123 2.98 -26.39 7.65
C PHE A 123 1.62 -25.79 8.03
N SER A 124 0.50 -26.48 7.81
CA SER A 124 -0.84 -25.92 7.99
C SER A 124 -1.14 -25.55 9.44
N ASN A 125 -0.57 -26.30 10.39
CA ASN A 125 -0.83 -26.16 11.83
C ASN A 125 0.26 -25.36 12.57
N MET A 126 1.18 -24.70 11.84
CA MET A 126 2.24 -23.89 12.44
C MET A 126 1.85 -22.42 12.50
N THR A 127 2.15 -21.77 13.63
CA THR A 127 2.08 -20.30 13.76
C THR A 127 3.16 -19.61 12.94
N ASN A 128 3.02 -18.31 12.69
CA ASN A 128 4.02 -17.51 11.98
C ASN A 128 5.41 -17.61 12.64
N ASP A 129 5.47 -17.50 13.96
CA ASP A 129 6.72 -17.62 14.72
C ASP A 129 7.33 -19.02 14.58
N GLN A 130 6.51 -20.07 14.60
CA GLN A 130 6.98 -21.44 14.39
C GLN A 130 7.52 -21.64 12.97
N LYS A 131 6.85 -21.07 11.97
CA LYS A 131 7.28 -21.06 10.57
C LYS A 131 8.59 -20.30 10.39
N GLU A 132 8.81 -19.21 11.13
CA GLU A 132 10.07 -18.46 11.15
C GLU A 132 11.21 -19.25 11.77
N ILE A 133 11.00 -19.81 12.98
CA ILE A 133 11.98 -20.65 13.67
C ILE A 133 12.38 -21.84 12.79
N TRP A 134 11.40 -22.48 12.15
CA TRP A 134 11.64 -23.58 11.23
C TRP A 134 12.44 -23.12 10.01
N GLY A 135 12.09 -21.97 9.42
CA GLY A 135 12.84 -21.37 8.31
C GLY A 135 14.31 -21.16 8.65
N ASN A 136 14.59 -20.62 9.84
CA ASN A 136 15.95 -20.45 10.34
C ASN A 136 16.68 -21.79 10.53
N LYS A 137 16.02 -22.77 11.16
CA LYS A 137 16.59 -24.11 11.39
C LYS A 137 16.93 -24.84 10.09
N CYS A 138 16.07 -24.69 9.08
CA CYS A 138 16.19 -25.36 7.79
C CYS A 138 16.88 -24.49 6.73
N ALA A 139 17.42 -23.32 7.09
CA ALA A 139 18.04 -22.38 6.15
C ALA A 139 17.17 -22.09 4.90
N VAL A 140 15.89 -21.81 5.15
CA VAL A 140 14.88 -21.57 4.13
C VAL A 140 13.98 -20.40 4.52
N SER A 141 13.57 -19.64 3.53
CA SER A 141 12.73 -18.46 3.68
C SER A 141 11.30 -18.77 3.25
N TRP A 142 10.33 -18.11 3.88
CA TRP A 142 9.00 -17.98 3.30
C TRP A 142 9.00 -16.90 2.20
N PRO A 143 8.15 -17.02 1.16
CA PRO A 143 8.03 -15.99 0.14
C PRO A 143 7.76 -14.62 0.77
N CYS A 144 8.20 -13.53 0.13
CA CYS A 144 7.77 -12.18 0.56
C CYS A 144 6.24 -12.05 0.46
N LYS A 145 5.62 -11.28 1.37
CA LYS A 145 4.27 -10.75 1.13
C LYS A 145 4.31 -9.88 -0.11
N ASP A 146 3.41 -10.18 -1.04
CA ASP A 146 3.15 -9.28 -2.15
C ASP A 146 2.54 -8.00 -1.57
N LYS A 147 3.16 -6.86 -1.85
CA LYS A 147 2.66 -5.55 -1.38
C LYS A 147 1.30 -5.20 -2.00
N CYS A 148 1.00 -5.80 -3.15
CA CYS A 148 -0.14 -5.49 -4.00
C CYS A 148 -0.36 -6.60 -5.02
N LYS A 149 -1.56 -6.64 -5.61
CA LYS A 149 -1.80 -7.45 -6.81
C LYS A 149 -1.04 -6.85 -7.99
N LYS A 150 -0.09 -7.58 -8.59
CA LYS A 150 0.78 -7.07 -9.66
C LYS A 150 0.04 -6.94 -11.02
N ASN A 151 0.38 -5.91 -11.78
CA ASN A 151 -0.10 -5.62 -13.13
C ASN A 151 0.88 -6.11 -14.20
N TYR A 152 0.77 -7.38 -14.55
CA TYR A 152 1.57 -8.00 -15.61
C TYR A 152 1.16 -7.60 -17.03
N SER A 153 0.08 -6.82 -17.19
CA SER A 153 -0.28 -6.23 -18.49
C SER A 153 0.69 -5.12 -18.91
N LYS A 154 1.45 -4.54 -17.96
CA LYS A 154 2.50 -3.57 -18.28
C LYS A 154 3.69 -4.25 -18.95
N THR A 155 4.31 -3.56 -19.90
CA THR A 155 5.45 -4.11 -20.67
C THR A 155 6.70 -4.20 -19.80
N CYS A 156 7.00 -3.19 -18.99
CA CYS A 156 8.23 -3.09 -18.21
C CYS A 156 7.98 -3.13 -16.70
N PRO A 157 8.97 -3.61 -15.92
CA PRO A 157 8.96 -3.51 -14.46
C PRO A 157 8.89 -2.05 -13.98
N LYS A 158 8.47 -1.85 -12.73
CA LYS A 158 8.46 -0.57 -12.04
C LYS A 158 9.87 0.05 -12.07
N GLY A 159 9.95 1.32 -12.46
CA GLY A 159 11.21 2.06 -12.54
C GLY A 159 12.08 1.76 -13.77
N TRP A 160 11.69 0.80 -14.61
CA TRP A 160 12.35 0.54 -15.90
C TRP A 160 11.67 1.35 -16.99
N ILE A 161 12.47 1.92 -17.90
CA ILE A 161 12.01 2.79 -18.98
C ILE A 161 11.74 1.94 -20.21
N LYS A 162 10.56 2.12 -20.83
CA LYS A 162 10.25 1.49 -22.10
C LYS A 162 10.86 2.31 -23.24
N GLU A 163 11.74 1.70 -24.02
CA GLU A 163 12.32 2.30 -25.22
C GLU A 163 11.41 2.14 -26.45
N ASN A 164 11.76 2.83 -27.54
CA ASN A 164 10.95 2.88 -28.77
C ASN A 164 10.82 1.51 -29.47
N ASP A 165 11.80 0.63 -29.29
CA ASP A 165 11.77 -0.78 -29.72
C ASP A 165 10.96 -1.68 -28.78
N ALA A 166 10.29 -1.07 -27.78
CA ALA A 166 9.57 -1.72 -26.70
C ALA A 166 10.43 -2.65 -25.81
N THR A 167 11.75 -2.45 -25.84
CA THR A 167 12.69 -3.00 -24.87
C THR A 167 12.62 -2.20 -23.57
N CYS A 168 12.86 -2.86 -22.44
CA CYS A 168 12.89 -2.23 -21.12
C CYS A 168 14.34 -1.96 -20.71
N SER A 169 14.66 -0.72 -20.36
CA SER A 169 15.96 -0.33 -19.81
C SER A 169 15.88 -0.02 -18.31
N ALA A 170 16.77 -0.64 -17.56
CA ALA A 170 16.87 -0.51 -16.12
C ALA A 170 17.50 0.84 -15.74
N PRO A 171 17.18 1.38 -14.56
CA PRO A 171 17.83 2.57 -14.04
C PRO A 171 19.32 2.32 -13.74
N LYS A 172 20.13 3.39 -13.73
CA LYS A 172 21.60 3.31 -13.54
C LYS A 172 22.03 2.60 -12.24
N PHE A 173 21.17 2.58 -11.22
CA PHE A 173 21.43 1.98 -9.91
C PHE A 173 20.90 0.54 -9.79
N TYR A 174 20.38 -0.05 -10.86
CA TYR A 174 19.95 -1.44 -10.84
C TYR A 174 21.17 -2.37 -10.63
N SER A 175 21.13 -3.12 -9.53
CA SER A 175 22.18 -4.05 -9.09
C SER A 175 21.72 -5.51 -9.12
N GLY A 176 20.60 -5.79 -9.80
CA GLY A 176 20.08 -7.15 -9.90
C GLY A 176 20.87 -8.03 -10.87
N PRO A 177 20.57 -9.35 -10.89
CA PRO A 177 21.35 -10.35 -11.62
C PRO A 177 21.12 -10.36 -13.14
N CYS A 178 20.15 -9.61 -13.66
CA CYS A 178 19.82 -9.59 -15.09
C CYS A 178 20.48 -8.42 -15.82
N LEU A 179 20.42 -8.45 -17.16
CA LEU A 179 20.90 -7.36 -17.99
C LEU A 179 20.04 -6.10 -17.79
N SER A 180 20.69 -4.94 -17.82
CA SER A 180 20.03 -3.63 -17.72
C SER A 180 19.18 -3.26 -18.95
N ARG A 181 19.15 -4.10 -19.99
CA ARG A 181 18.30 -3.95 -21.17
C ARG A 181 17.72 -5.32 -21.53
N ALA A 182 16.40 -5.46 -21.51
CA ALA A 182 15.72 -6.72 -21.78
C ALA A 182 14.40 -6.50 -22.55
N SER A 183 14.13 -7.34 -23.55
CA SER A 183 12.84 -7.34 -24.25
C SER A 183 11.87 -8.26 -23.51
N LEU A 184 10.75 -7.71 -23.07
CA LEU A 184 9.72 -8.41 -22.28
C LEU A 184 8.38 -8.52 -23.02
N LEU A 185 8.37 -8.19 -24.31
CA LEU A 185 7.17 -8.16 -25.15
C LEU A 185 6.55 -9.54 -25.35
N SER A 186 7.37 -10.57 -25.53
CA SER A 186 6.93 -11.94 -25.78
C SER A 186 6.65 -12.73 -24.50
N LEU A 187 6.84 -12.13 -23.33
CA LEU A 187 6.62 -12.81 -22.05
C LEU A 187 5.14 -12.76 -21.69
N ASP A 188 4.56 -13.93 -21.44
CA ASP A 188 3.24 -14.04 -20.82
C ASP A 188 3.29 -13.71 -19.31
N LYS A 189 2.15 -13.83 -18.64
CA LYS A 189 2.04 -13.52 -17.20
C LYS A 189 3.02 -14.35 -16.36
N ASP A 190 3.07 -15.67 -16.57
CA ASP A 190 3.87 -16.57 -15.75
C ASP A 190 5.37 -16.38 -16.02
N MET A 191 5.74 -16.10 -17.27
CA MET A 191 7.09 -15.69 -17.64
C MET A 191 7.49 -14.35 -17.00
N LYS A 192 6.57 -13.38 -16.89
CA LYS A 192 6.83 -12.12 -16.19
C LYS A 192 6.97 -12.30 -14.69
N VAL A 193 6.18 -13.18 -14.07
CA VAL A 193 6.36 -13.59 -12.66
C VAL A 193 7.75 -14.20 -12.45
N ALA A 194 8.18 -15.09 -13.36
CA ALA A 194 9.51 -15.68 -13.29
C ALA A 194 10.61 -14.62 -13.47
N PHE A 195 10.44 -13.69 -14.41
CA PHE A 195 11.38 -12.58 -14.64
C PHE A 195 11.48 -11.67 -13.41
N GLU A 196 10.36 -11.32 -12.79
CA GLU A 196 10.30 -10.52 -11.55
C GLU A 196 11.20 -11.12 -10.46
N LYS A 197 11.01 -12.41 -10.20
CA LYS A 197 11.77 -13.17 -9.20
C LYS A 197 13.25 -13.34 -9.56
N LEU A 198 13.53 -13.76 -10.79
CA LEU A 198 14.91 -14.02 -11.24
C LEU A 198 15.74 -12.76 -11.30
N CYS A 199 15.16 -11.66 -11.77
CA CYS A 199 15.86 -10.40 -11.97
C CYS A 199 15.81 -9.47 -10.76
N LYS A 200 15.14 -9.86 -9.66
CA LYS A 200 14.95 -9.01 -8.47
C LYS A 200 14.41 -7.62 -8.86
N VAL A 201 13.39 -7.61 -9.70
CA VAL A 201 12.66 -6.41 -10.12
C VAL A 201 11.23 -6.53 -9.63
N ASP A 202 10.46 -5.45 -9.63
CA ASP A 202 9.04 -5.47 -9.28
C ASP A 202 8.20 -5.05 -10.48
N PHE A 203 7.11 -5.75 -10.76
CA PHE A 203 6.09 -5.22 -11.67
C PHE A 203 5.22 -4.18 -10.94
N PRO A 204 4.70 -3.17 -11.66
CA PRO A 204 3.79 -2.18 -11.08
C PRO A 204 2.51 -2.86 -10.59
N CYS A 205 1.89 -2.31 -9.56
CA CYS A 205 0.65 -2.81 -8.99
C CYS A 205 -0.55 -2.56 -9.92
N LEU A 206 -1.58 -3.40 -9.82
CA LEU A 206 -2.91 -3.18 -10.39
C LEU A 206 -3.59 -2.08 -9.57
N LEU A 207 -3.22 -0.84 -9.84
CA LEU A 207 -4.01 0.31 -9.45
C LEU A 207 -5.10 0.48 -10.52
N GLU A 208 -6.35 0.15 -10.17
CA GLU A 208 -7.52 0.40 -11.05
C GLU A 208 -7.77 1.91 -11.24
N CYS A 209 -7.22 2.74 -10.34
CA CYS A 209 -7.30 4.19 -10.32
C CYS A 209 -6.17 4.80 -9.45
N GLU A 210 -5.95 6.11 -9.56
CA GLU A 210 -5.13 6.85 -8.59
C GLU A 210 -5.89 6.96 -7.27
N MET A 211 -5.32 6.36 -6.21
CA MET A 211 -5.89 6.32 -4.86
C MET A 211 -5.95 7.72 -4.25
N ASP A 212 -7.08 8.07 -3.62
CA ASP A 212 -7.21 9.31 -2.86
C ASP A 212 -6.41 9.21 -1.56
N GLU A 213 -5.35 10.00 -1.48
CA GLU A 213 -4.50 10.05 -0.29
C GLU A 213 -5.22 10.71 0.89
N ASN A 214 -6.18 11.60 0.62
CA ASN A 214 -6.90 12.37 1.64
C ASN A 214 -7.98 11.56 2.35
N ASP A 215 -8.51 10.51 1.69
CA ASP A 215 -9.53 9.69 2.31
C ASP A 215 -8.92 8.81 3.42
N PRO A 216 -9.41 8.91 4.66
CA PRO A 216 -8.83 8.20 5.80
C PRO A 216 -9.27 6.74 5.88
N CYS A 217 -10.35 6.37 5.20
CA CYS A 217 -10.96 5.05 5.27
C CYS A 217 -11.07 4.36 3.91
N PRO A 218 -11.17 3.02 3.91
CA PRO A 218 -11.39 2.27 2.68
C PRO A 218 -12.72 2.65 2.03
N LYS A 219 -12.84 2.38 0.73
CA LYS A 219 -14.05 2.63 -0.06
C LYS A 219 -15.24 1.91 0.58
N ASP A 220 -16.35 2.64 0.71
CA ASP A 220 -17.60 2.18 1.30
C ASP A 220 -17.54 1.84 2.82
N TRP A 221 -16.44 2.18 3.51
CA TRP A 221 -16.33 2.12 4.97
C TRP A 221 -16.73 3.46 5.60
N ILE A 222 -17.35 3.41 6.78
CA ILE A 222 -17.85 4.60 7.48
C ILE A 222 -16.74 5.20 8.34
N VAL A 223 -16.41 6.47 8.15
CA VAL A 223 -15.45 7.21 8.98
C VAL A 223 -16.10 7.57 10.32
N LYS A 224 -15.55 7.09 11.44
CA LYS A 224 -15.87 7.59 12.78
C LYS A 224 -14.96 8.75 13.10
N SER A 225 -15.52 9.92 13.41
CA SER A 225 -14.78 11.12 13.80
C SER A 225 -15.12 11.59 15.21
N ASP A 226 -14.27 12.42 15.79
CA ASP A 226 -14.60 13.16 17.01
C ASP A 226 -15.57 14.33 16.74
N ALA A 227 -15.94 15.07 17.79
CA ALA A 227 -16.82 16.23 17.69
C ALA A 227 -16.23 17.39 16.87
N SER A 228 -14.93 17.36 16.57
CA SER A 228 -14.21 18.37 15.79
C SER A 228 -14.03 17.95 14.31
N GLY A 229 -14.51 16.76 13.93
CA GLY A 229 -14.38 16.23 12.58
C GLY A 229 -13.05 15.51 12.30
N ILE A 230 -12.25 15.20 13.33
CA ILE A 230 -10.99 14.46 13.17
C ILE A 230 -11.29 12.96 13.08
N PRO A 231 -10.83 12.26 12.02
CA PRO A 231 -11.02 10.81 11.88
C PRO A 231 -10.35 10.01 13.02
N LEU A 232 -11.09 9.10 13.65
CA LEU A 232 -10.64 8.23 14.74
C LEU A 232 -10.51 6.76 14.31
N SER A 233 -11.49 6.24 13.57
CA SER A 233 -11.50 4.85 13.10
C SER A 233 -12.42 4.67 11.88
N CYS A 234 -12.37 3.49 11.27
CA CYS A 234 -13.22 3.12 10.15
C CYS A 234 -14.08 1.92 10.52
N LEU A 235 -15.37 1.98 10.21
CA LEU A 235 -16.29 0.87 10.37
C LEU A 235 -16.50 0.13 9.04
N PRO A 236 -16.34 -1.21 9.03
CA PRO A 236 -16.66 -2.00 7.85
C PRO A 236 -18.18 -1.99 7.58
N PRO A 237 -18.59 -2.11 6.31
CA PRO A 237 -19.99 -2.32 5.97
C PRO A 237 -20.45 -3.75 6.32
N ASP A 238 -21.75 -3.94 6.54
CA ASP A 238 -22.33 -5.22 6.99
C ASP A 238 -22.07 -6.42 6.05
N TYR A 239 -21.78 -6.15 4.78
CA TYR A 239 -21.47 -7.18 3.78
C TYR A 239 -19.98 -7.55 3.71
N TYR A 240 -19.11 -6.82 4.41
CA TYR A 240 -17.68 -7.11 4.40
C TYR A 240 -17.39 -8.35 5.25
N SER A 241 -16.77 -9.35 4.62
CA SER A 241 -16.44 -10.65 5.24
C SER A 241 -14.93 -10.88 5.38
N GLY A 242 -14.13 -9.83 5.25
CA GLY A 242 -12.67 -9.91 5.30
C GLY A 242 -12.09 -9.84 6.72
N PRO A 243 -10.75 -9.91 6.85
CA PRO A 243 -10.08 -10.09 8.14
C PRO A 243 -9.96 -8.80 9.00
N CYS A 244 -10.34 -7.64 8.46
CA CYS A 244 -10.18 -6.35 9.14
C CYS A 244 -11.49 -5.83 9.76
N GLY A 245 -11.41 -4.87 10.68
CA GLY A 245 -12.61 -4.39 11.37
C GLY A 245 -12.42 -3.04 12.04
N GLU A 246 -13.30 -2.72 12.99
CA GLU A 246 -13.34 -1.40 13.66
C GLU A 246 -12.02 -1.02 14.35
N HIS A 247 -11.28 -2.00 14.86
CA HIS A 247 -10.00 -1.78 15.55
C HIS A 247 -8.79 -1.73 14.62
N THR A 248 -8.97 -1.95 13.31
CA THR A 248 -7.88 -1.85 12.35
C THR A 248 -7.46 -0.39 12.21
N LYS A 249 -6.17 -0.13 12.37
CA LYS A 249 -5.63 1.24 12.38
C LYS A 249 -5.43 1.76 10.95
N PHE A 250 -6.51 2.25 10.35
CA PHE A 250 -6.47 2.87 9.01
C PHE A 250 -6.01 4.33 9.03
N ILE A 251 -6.22 5.03 10.13
CA ILE A 251 -5.93 6.46 10.24
C ILE A 251 -4.41 6.69 10.31
N GLY A 252 -3.91 7.56 9.43
CA GLY A 252 -2.49 7.93 9.37
C GLY A 252 -1.59 6.96 8.60
N LEU A 253 -2.18 6.05 7.81
CA LEU A 253 -1.42 5.18 6.90
C LEU A 253 -0.77 5.99 5.76
N THR A 254 0.46 5.62 5.39
CA THR A 254 1.15 6.12 4.20
C THR A 254 0.62 5.44 2.94
N PHE A 255 0.97 5.97 1.76
CA PHE A 255 0.59 5.33 0.48
C PHE A 255 0.99 3.85 0.42
N GLU A 256 2.22 3.51 0.78
CA GLU A 256 2.72 2.14 0.74
C GLU A 256 1.98 1.23 1.74
N SER A 257 1.67 1.75 2.94
CA SER A 257 0.94 0.97 3.93
C SER A 257 -0.56 0.86 3.60
N LYS A 258 -1.15 1.85 2.93
CA LYS A 258 -2.51 1.76 2.40
C LYS A 258 -2.58 0.63 1.38
N GLU A 259 -1.63 0.55 0.45
CA GLU A 259 -1.57 -0.50 -0.56
C GLU A 259 -1.45 -1.90 0.06
N SER A 260 -0.54 -2.11 1.02
CA SER A 260 -0.41 -3.40 1.71
C SER A 260 -1.65 -3.74 2.55
N THR A 261 -2.25 -2.74 3.20
CA THR A 261 -3.49 -2.94 3.98
C THR A 261 -4.66 -3.29 3.06
N ALA A 262 -4.72 -2.73 1.85
CA ALA A 262 -5.73 -3.08 0.86
C ALA A 262 -5.69 -4.56 0.51
N TYR A 263 -4.48 -5.08 0.32
CA TYR A 263 -4.24 -6.48 0.04
C TYR A 263 -4.54 -7.37 1.25
N ASP A 264 -3.98 -7.06 2.42
CA ASP A 264 -4.14 -7.87 3.63
C ASP A 264 -5.60 -7.91 4.11
N CYS A 265 -6.35 -6.82 3.94
CA CYS A 265 -7.76 -6.73 4.32
C CYS A 265 -8.74 -7.10 3.19
N ASP A 266 -8.28 -7.35 1.95
CA ASP A 266 -9.14 -7.49 0.77
C ASP A 266 -10.16 -6.34 0.64
N ILE A 267 -9.66 -5.11 0.72
CA ILE A 267 -10.43 -3.87 0.63
C ILE A 267 -9.91 -3.01 -0.53
N GLN A 268 -10.71 -2.03 -0.94
CA GLN A 268 -10.30 -1.04 -1.94
C GLN A 268 -10.24 0.34 -1.28
N TRP A 269 -9.29 1.18 -1.69
CA TRP A 269 -9.28 2.58 -1.29
C TRP A 269 -10.05 3.44 -2.29
N PRO A 270 -10.59 4.60 -1.86
CA PRO A 270 -11.22 5.55 -2.75
C PRO A 270 -10.25 6.05 -3.83
N CYS A 271 -10.80 6.48 -4.97
CA CYS A 271 -10.03 6.98 -6.10
C CYS A 271 -10.17 8.50 -6.21
N ILE A 272 -9.08 9.23 -6.49
CA ILE A 272 -9.10 10.68 -6.82
C ILE A 272 -10.02 10.94 -8.01
N HIS A 273 -9.96 10.06 -9.01
CA HIS A 273 -10.83 10.07 -10.17
C HIS A 273 -11.35 8.65 -10.42
N ASN A 274 -12.65 8.45 -10.24
CA ASN A 274 -13.32 7.23 -10.66
C ASN A 274 -13.26 7.16 -12.20
N THR A 275 -12.41 6.29 -12.73
CA THR A 275 -12.01 6.25 -14.15
C THR A 275 -13.11 5.85 -15.12
N LEU A 276 -14.32 5.56 -14.63
CA LEU A 276 -15.48 5.21 -15.45
C LEU A 276 -16.38 6.40 -15.80
N ASN A 277 -16.31 7.51 -15.05
CA ASN A 277 -17.18 8.68 -15.27
C ASN A 277 -16.40 9.98 -14.99
N VAL A 278 -15.42 10.31 -15.83
CA VAL A 278 -14.71 11.59 -15.68
C VAL A 278 -15.69 12.72 -15.98
N ILE A 279 -16.07 13.47 -14.97
CA ILE A 279 -16.95 14.64 -15.11
C ILE A 279 -16.14 15.79 -15.74
N ASN A 280 -16.68 16.38 -16.80
CA ASN A 280 -16.08 17.49 -17.53
C ASN A 280 -16.47 18.82 -16.88
N TYR A 281 -15.69 19.23 -15.88
CA TYR A 281 -15.84 20.54 -15.23
C TYR A 281 -15.33 21.72 -16.06
N GLU A 282 -14.76 21.47 -17.25
CA GLU A 282 -14.45 22.53 -18.23
C GLU A 282 -15.72 23.08 -18.90
N GLU A 283 -16.84 22.33 -18.83
CA GLU A 283 -18.12 22.82 -19.34
C GLU A 283 -18.62 24.01 -18.53
N PHE A 284 -19.19 24.97 -19.26
CA PHE A 284 -19.68 26.22 -18.68
C PHE A 284 -20.96 26.01 -17.85
N CYS A 285 -21.83 25.08 -18.27
CA CYS A 285 -23.08 24.78 -17.59
C CYS A 285 -23.15 23.33 -17.11
N PRO A 286 -23.87 23.06 -16.01
CA PRO A 286 -24.27 21.71 -15.66
C PRO A 286 -25.04 21.02 -16.80
N GLU A 287 -25.04 19.70 -16.80
CA GLU A 287 -25.80 18.85 -17.68
C GLU A 287 -27.30 19.23 -17.66
N ASN A 288 -27.89 19.34 -18.84
CA ASN A 288 -29.28 19.77 -19.07
C ASN A 288 -29.62 21.23 -18.68
N TRP A 289 -28.63 22.04 -18.29
CA TRP A 289 -28.82 23.49 -18.11
C TRP A 289 -28.51 24.22 -19.42
N ILE A 290 -29.35 25.20 -19.77
CA ILE A 290 -29.24 25.96 -21.02
C ILE A 290 -28.35 27.18 -20.78
N LYS A 291 -27.30 27.32 -21.58
CA LYS A 291 -26.47 28.53 -21.59
C LYS A 291 -27.21 29.68 -22.27
N SER A 292 -27.42 30.77 -21.56
CA SER A 292 -27.95 32.03 -22.09
C SER A 292 -26.96 33.15 -21.79
N GLU A 293 -26.24 33.60 -22.82
CA GLU A 293 -25.17 34.60 -22.71
C GLU A 293 -24.10 34.20 -21.67
N SER A 294 -24.17 34.75 -20.45
CA SER A 294 -23.22 34.55 -19.34
C SER A 294 -23.76 33.71 -18.17
N TYR A 295 -25.02 33.24 -18.24
CA TYR A 295 -25.62 32.45 -17.17
C TYR A 295 -26.23 31.15 -17.69
N CYS A 296 -26.26 30.14 -16.81
CA CYS A 296 -26.89 28.86 -17.04
C CYS A 296 -28.28 28.86 -16.41
N VAL A 297 -29.27 28.38 -17.16
CA VAL A 297 -30.67 28.28 -16.74
C VAL A 297 -31.03 26.81 -16.54
N ALA A 298 -31.52 26.48 -15.35
CA ALA A 298 -31.96 25.14 -14.99
C ALA A 298 -33.21 24.72 -15.77
N PRO A 299 -33.40 23.43 -16.06
CA PRO A 299 -34.60 22.93 -16.71
C PRO A 299 -35.83 23.05 -15.79
N GLN A 300 -37.03 22.95 -16.37
CA GLN A 300 -38.30 23.18 -15.66
C GLN A 300 -38.54 22.16 -14.53
N ASP A 301 -37.96 20.97 -14.65
CA ASP A 301 -38.02 19.85 -13.71
C ASP A 301 -36.92 19.89 -12.64
N TYR A 302 -36.08 20.93 -12.62
CA TYR A 302 -35.09 21.09 -11.56
C TYR A 302 -35.77 21.34 -10.21
N MET A 303 -35.60 20.36 -9.31
CA MET A 303 -36.13 20.34 -7.93
C MET A 303 -35.04 20.53 -6.86
N GLY A 304 -33.81 20.87 -7.26
CA GLY A 304 -32.72 21.09 -6.30
C GLY A 304 -32.89 22.37 -5.47
N PRO A 305 -32.09 22.52 -4.39
CA PRO A 305 -32.25 23.61 -3.42
C PRO A 305 -31.75 24.98 -3.91
N CYS A 306 -31.09 25.04 -5.07
CA CYS A 306 -30.43 26.26 -5.57
C CYS A 306 -31.27 27.02 -6.60
N SER A 307 -30.83 28.25 -6.93
CA SER A 307 -31.51 29.09 -7.92
C SER A 307 -31.47 28.50 -9.32
N ARG A 308 -32.59 28.61 -10.06
CA ARG A 308 -32.71 28.16 -11.48
C ARG A 308 -31.88 28.97 -12.49
N LYS A 309 -31.10 29.95 -12.04
CA LYS A 309 -30.23 30.80 -12.86
C LYS A 309 -28.94 31.07 -12.11
N LYS A 310 -27.78 30.76 -12.71
CA LYS A 310 -26.45 30.89 -12.08
C LYS A 310 -25.37 31.23 -13.09
N ILE A 311 -24.34 31.96 -12.66
CA ILE A 311 -23.14 32.31 -13.45
C ILE A 311 -21.96 31.47 -12.92
N PHE A 312 -21.23 30.80 -13.83
CA PHE A 312 -20.09 29.92 -13.50
C PHE A 312 -18.74 30.42 -14.06
N GLU A 313 -18.69 31.61 -14.64
CA GLU A 313 -17.51 32.17 -15.33
C GLU A 313 -16.26 32.29 -14.45
N LEU A 314 -16.43 32.49 -13.14
CA LEU A 314 -15.34 32.60 -12.16
C LEU A 314 -15.21 31.37 -11.24
N PHE A 315 -15.93 30.28 -11.53
CA PHE A 315 -15.94 29.11 -10.66
C PHE A 315 -14.76 28.19 -11.01
N SER A 316 -13.89 27.94 -10.03
CA SER A 316 -12.87 26.90 -10.15
C SER A 316 -13.51 25.51 -10.15
N ARG A 317 -12.74 24.50 -10.56
CA ARG A 317 -13.17 23.10 -10.57
C ARG A 317 -13.72 22.65 -9.21
N GLU A 318 -13.03 23.01 -8.13
CA GLU A 318 -13.39 22.66 -6.75
C GLU A 318 -14.72 23.29 -6.34
N ILE A 319 -14.97 24.54 -6.76
CA ILE A 319 -16.21 25.25 -6.48
C ILE A 319 -17.37 24.63 -7.29
N LYS A 320 -17.13 24.19 -8.53
CA LYS A 320 -18.14 23.46 -9.31
C LYS A 320 -18.49 22.11 -8.68
N ILE A 321 -17.51 21.39 -8.12
CA ILE A 321 -17.74 20.13 -7.37
C ILE A 321 -18.63 20.37 -6.15
N ALA A 322 -18.31 21.37 -5.33
CA ALA A 322 -19.14 21.73 -4.17
C ALA A 322 -20.55 22.14 -4.59
N TYR A 323 -20.68 22.91 -5.67
CA TYR A 323 -21.98 23.32 -6.19
C TYR A 323 -22.80 22.14 -6.74
N GLU A 324 -22.17 21.14 -7.34
CA GLU A 324 -22.83 19.88 -7.77
C GLU A 324 -23.48 19.17 -6.59
N ASP A 325 -22.76 19.05 -5.47
CA ASP A 325 -23.23 18.40 -4.26
C ASP A 325 -24.33 19.21 -3.56
N GLU A 326 -24.09 20.50 -3.31
CA GLU A 326 -25.04 21.38 -2.62
C GLU A 326 -26.34 21.58 -3.41
N CYS A 327 -26.26 21.68 -4.74
CA CYS A 327 -27.39 22.02 -5.59
C CYS A 327 -28.03 20.81 -6.29
N ASN A 328 -27.49 19.60 -6.09
CA ASN A 328 -27.94 18.38 -6.77
C ASN A 328 -28.01 18.59 -8.30
N VAL A 329 -26.95 19.13 -8.88
CA VAL A 329 -26.77 19.33 -10.33
C VAL A 329 -25.56 18.52 -10.78
N LYS A 330 -25.55 18.02 -12.01
CA LYS A 330 -24.44 17.20 -12.54
C LYS A 330 -23.75 17.93 -13.66
N TRP A 331 -22.42 17.83 -13.76
CA TRP A 331 -21.70 18.29 -14.95
C TRP A 331 -21.59 17.19 -16.01
N PRO A 332 -21.49 17.55 -17.30
CA PRO A 332 -21.43 16.57 -18.39
C PRO A 332 -20.22 15.63 -18.27
N LEU A 333 -20.35 14.38 -18.71
CA LEU A 333 -19.23 13.43 -18.72
C LEU A 333 -18.27 13.67 -19.91
N LEU A 334 -16.97 13.48 -19.68
CA LEU A 334 -15.95 13.38 -20.73
C LEU A 334 -16.22 12.12 -21.56
N LYS A 335 -16.72 12.30 -22.78
CA LYS A 335 -16.93 11.20 -23.73
C LYS A 335 -15.58 10.64 -24.16
N ARG A 336 -15.16 9.49 -23.62
CA ARG A 336 -14.15 8.64 -24.26
C ARG A 336 -14.88 7.68 -25.18
N ASN A 337 -14.44 7.60 -26.44
CA ASN A 337 -14.95 6.61 -27.40
C ASN A 337 -14.62 5.21 -26.89
N ILE A 338 -15.59 4.55 -26.25
CA ILE A 338 -15.57 3.11 -25.96
C ILE A 338 -16.58 2.47 -26.91
N PRO A 339 -16.21 1.41 -27.67
CA PRO A 339 -17.13 0.72 -28.58
C PRO A 339 -18.36 0.20 -27.84
N GLU A 340 -19.54 0.45 -28.40
CA GLU A 340 -20.84 0.03 -27.86
C GLU A 340 -20.91 -1.49 -27.71
N GLY A 341 -21.17 -1.99 -26.50
CA GLY A 341 -21.41 -3.41 -26.28
C GLY A 341 -21.24 -3.92 -24.86
N SER A 342 -21.92 -3.36 -23.85
CA SER A 342 -22.21 -4.07 -22.59
C SER A 342 -23.44 -3.47 -21.87
N PRO A 343 -24.16 -4.27 -21.04
CA PRO A 343 -25.58 -4.06 -20.78
C PRO A 343 -25.86 -2.90 -19.82
N LYS A 344 -26.98 -2.21 -20.06
CA LYS A 344 -27.55 -1.19 -19.17
C LYS A 344 -27.87 -1.80 -17.80
N ILE A 345 -27.12 -1.44 -16.77
CA ILE A 345 -27.56 -1.58 -15.38
C ILE A 345 -28.19 -0.24 -14.98
N SER A 346 -29.49 -0.16 -15.19
CA SER A 346 -30.35 0.82 -14.53
C SER A 346 -30.62 0.34 -13.10
N ALA A 347 -30.29 1.21 -12.15
CA ALA A 347 -30.91 1.40 -10.82
C ALA A 347 -29.86 1.63 -9.73
N LEU A 348 -30.24 2.57 -8.84
CA LEU A 348 -29.67 2.91 -7.54
C LEU A 348 -28.68 4.08 -7.52
N ARG A 349 -29.23 5.25 -7.15
CA ARG A 349 -28.92 5.89 -5.87
C ARG A 349 -30.05 6.87 -5.51
N ARG A 350 -31.00 6.39 -4.70
CA ARG A 350 -31.62 7.24 -3.68
C ARG A 350 -30.80 7.01 -2.42
N GLY A 351 -30.20 8.07 -1.91
CA GLY A 351 -29.64 8.14 -0.57
C GLY A 351 -29.91 9.55 -0.08
N ASN A 352 -31.10 9.79 0.47
CA ASN A 352 -31.37 11.02 1.21
C ASN A 352 -30.65 10.90 2.55
N HIS A 353 -29.49 11.53 2.68
CA HIS A 353 -28.85 11.71 3.98
C HIS A 353 -29.40 12.98 4.62
N ILE A 354 -29.99 12.84 5.82
CA ILE A 354 -30.39 13.94 6.68
C ILE A 354 -29.27 14.11 7.70
N PHE A 355 -28.79 15.34 7.93
CA PHE A 355 -27.76 15.65 8.91
C PHE A 355 -28.38 16.19 10.21
N GLY A 356 -27.95 15.67 11.36
CA GLY A 356 -28.28 16.18 12.69
C GLY A 356 -27.67 15.33 13.82
N PRO A 357 -27.64 15.82 15.07
CA PRO A 357 -27.07 15.11 16.21
C PRO A 357 -27.84 13.81 16.48
N VAL A 358 -27.10 12.72 16.63
CA VAL A 358 -27.63 11.35 16.70
C VAL A 358 -27.68 10.88 18.15
N GLU A 359 -28.79 10.24 18.54
CA GLU A 359 -28.91 9.66 19.87
C GLU A 359 -28.01 8.40 20.01
N PRO A 360 -27.18 8.28 21.07
CA PRO A 360 -26.12 7.26 21.12
C PRO A 360 -26.57 5.80 21.22
N ILE A 361 -27.84 5.52 21.51
CA ILE A 361 -28.34 4.15 21.77
C ILE A 361 -29.17 3.62 20.59
N THR A 362 -29.90 4.51 19.91
CA THR A 362 -30.89 4.13 18.89
C THR A 362 -30.45 4.50 17.46
N GLY A 363 -29.49 5.43 17.32
CA GLY A 363 -29.03 5.88 16.00
C GLY A 363 -29.99 6.85 15.29
N GLU A 364 -31.04 7.34 15.96
CA GLU A 364 -31.98 8.31 15.37
C GLU A 364 -31.46 9.77 15.44
N ILE A 365 -31.77 10.56 14.41
CA ILE A 365 -31.38 11.99 14.32
C ILE A 365 -32.33 12.86 15.14
N ILE A 366 -31.82 13.56 16.14
CA ILE A 366 -32.57 14.48 17.00
C ILE A 366 -32.90 15.77 16.21
N SER A 367 -34.08 15.82 15.62
CA SER A 367 -34.61 17.04 14.99
C SER A 367 -35.17 18.00 16.06
N GLY A 368 -34.44 19.07 16.36
CA GLY A 368 -34.90 20.12 17.27
C GLY A 368 -36.13 20.86 16.71
N THR A 369 -37.28 20.70 17.37
CA THR A 369 -38.51 21.44 17.06
C THR A 369 -38.37 22.94 17.36
N PHE A 370 -38.07 23.76 16.35
CA PHE A 370 -38.44 25.18 16.38
C PHE A 370 -39.92 25.31 16.00
N LYS A 371 -40.78 25.49 17.01
CA LYS A 371 -42.19 25.88 16.81
C LYS A 371 -42.26 27.30 16.21
N GLN A 372 -42.36 27.42 14.89
CA GLN A 372 -42.95 28.61 14.29
C GLN A 372 -44.48 28.53 14.36
N LYS A 373 -45.07 29.54 14.98
CA LYS A 373 -46.51 29.73 15.19
C LYS A 373 -47.29 29.62 13.86
N LYS A 374 -48.20 28.64 13.76
CA LYS A 374 -49.28 28.61 12.77
C LYS A 374 -50.17 29.86 12.91
N LYS A 375 -50.11 30.78 11.95
CA LYS A 375 -51.23 31.70 11.66
C LYS A 375 -52.37 30.85 11.09
N LYS A 376 -53.49 30.76 11.80
CA LYS A 376 -54.77 30.22 11.29
C LYS A 376 -55.29 31.15 10.19
N GLY A 377 -55.20 30.72 8.94
CA GLY A 377 -56.06 31.21 7.86
C GLY A 377 -57.32 30.35 7.83
N SER A 378 -58.44 30.94 8.25
CA SER A 378 -59.77 30.34 8.14
C SER A 378 -60.21 30.37 6.68
N ASN A 379 -60.63 29.25 6.13
CA ASN A 379 -61.49 29.23 4.94
C ASN A 379 -62.31 27.95 4.94
N GLN A 380 -63.61 28.08 5.23
CA GLN A 380 -64.70 27.56 4.43
C GLN A 380 -66.03 27.80 5.14
N MET A 381 -66.95 28.46 4.45
CA MET A 381 -68.32 27.97 4.34
C MET A 381 -69.00 28.64 3.13
N LYS A 382 -69.18 27.85 2.07
CA LYS A 382 -70.30 28.00 1.13
C LYS A 382 -71.47 27.21 1.72
N SER A 383 -72.61 27.87 1.89
CA SER A 383 -73.96 27.30 1.79
C SER A 383 -74.96 28.46 1.93
N GLY A 384 -75.85 28.60 0.96
CA GLY A 384 -76.82 29.69 0.83
C GLY A 384 -76.96 30.11 -0.61
#